data_AF-A0A6N2SRD8-F1
#
_entry.id   AF-A0A6N2SRD8-F1
#
_cell.length_a   1.000
_cell.length_b   1.000
_cell.length_c   1.000
_cell.angle_alpha   90.00
_cell.angle_beta   90.00
_cell.angle_gamma   90.00
#
_symmetry.space_group_name_H-M   'P 1'
#
loop_
_entity.id
_entity.type
_entity.pdbx_description
1 polymer ?
#
loop_
_entity_poly.entity_id
_entity_poly.type
_entity_poly.pdbx_seq_one_letter_code
_entity_poly.pdbx_strand_id
1 'polypeptide(L)'
;MLFIEYPKCTTCKRAKKWLDEHQVSYEDRHIVEDNPKAEELKKWIAKSGLPIKRFFNTSGMKYRDLGLKDRLPEMTEEEQIELLATDGMLVKRPLVIGDDFVLVGFKEEQWGNTIK
;
A
#
# COMPACT_ATOMS: atom_id res chain seq x y z
N MET A 1 -1.65 0.74 14.96
CA MET A 1 -1.66 1.08 13.53
C MET A 1 -0.45 0.45 12.86
N LEU A 2 -0.61 -0.16 11.69
CA LEU A 2 0.49 -0.77 10.93
C LEU A 2 0.92 0.16 9.79
N PHE A 3 2.21 0.43 9.66
CA PHE A 3 2.82 1.24 8.61
C PHE A 3 3.67 0.35 7.71
N ILE A 4 3.17 0.08 6.50
CA ILE A 4 3.83 -0.80 5.54
C ILE A 4 4.64 0.05 4.57
N GLU A 5 5.95 -0.17 4.55
CA GLU A 5 6.87 0.78 3.96
C GLU A 5 8.04 0.09 3.24
N TYR A 6 8.81 0.89 2.50
CA TYR A 6 10.07 0.45 1.92
C TYR A 6 11.11 1.53 2.23
N PRO A 7 12.14 1.27 3.07
CA PRO A 7 13.00 2.30 3.63
C PRO A 7 13.72 3.17 2.59
N LYS A 8 13.96 2.64 1.38
CA LYS A 8 14.60 3.38 0.29
C LYS A 8 13.62 4.25 -0.51
N CYS A 9 12.32 4.18 -0.24
CA CYS A 9 11.29 4.98 -0.90
C CYS A 9 11.20 6.38 -0.29
N THR A 10 11.42 7.42 -1.09
CA THR A 10 11.35 8.82 -0.67
C THR A 10 9.97 9.21 -0.13
N THR A 11 8.88 8.68 -0.72
CA THR A 11 7.52 8.89 -0.22
C THR A 11 7.30 8.22 1.14
N CYS A 12 7.86 7.04 1.37
CA CYS A 12 7.77 6.35 2.67
C CYS A 12 8.54 7.12 3.74
N LYS A 13 9.75 7.62 3.43
CA LYS A 13 10.52 8.48 4.35
C LYS A 13 9.75 9.74 4.76
N ARG A 14 9.08 10.40 3.81
CA ARG A 14 8.24 11.58 4.09
C ARG A 14 7.04 11.24 4.97
N ALA A 15 6.36 10.13 4.67
CA ALA A 15 5.24 9.64 5.45
C ALA A 15 5.64 9.28 6.88
N LYS A 16 6.75 8.56 7.05
CA LYS A 16 7.30 8.18 8.34
C LYS A 16 7.62 9.40 9.19
N LYS A 17 8.32 10.38 8.59
CA LYS A 17 8.60 11.66 9.24
C LYS A 17 7.32 12.37 9.70
N TRP A 18 6.27 12.39 8.87
CA TRP A 18 4.99 12.99 9.25
C TRP A 18 4.37 12.29 10.47
N LEU A 19 4.39 10.96 10.51
CA LEU A 19 3.89 10.18 11.67
C LEU A 19 4.69 10.51 12.94
N ASP A 20 6.02 10.56 12.83
CA ASP A 20 6.91 10.88 13.94
C ASP A 20 6.67 12.31 14.47
N GLU A 21 6.53 13.30 13.58
CA GLU A 21 6.26 14.70 13.93
C GLU A 21 4.89 14.90 14.60
N HIS A 22 3.91 14.06 14.26
CA HIS A 22 2.58 14.07 14.86
C HIS A 22 2.45 13.10 16.04
N GLN A 23 3.56 12.49 16.48
CA GLN A 23 3.61 11.56 17.62
C GLN A 23 2.67 10.36 17.48
N VAL A 24 2.37 9.96 16.24
CA VAL A 24 1.49 8.82 15.95
C VAL A 24 2.27 7.53 16.17
N SER A 25 1.75 6.64 17.01
CA SER A 25 2.36 5.32 17.22
C SER A 25 2.02 4.36 16.09
N TYR A 26 3.04 3.69 15.54
CA TYR A 26 2.87 2.70 14.49
C TYR A 26 3.85 1.54 14.64
N GLU A 27 3.46 0.38 14.10
CA GLU A 27 4.34 -0.74 13.86
C GLU A 27 4.88 -0.64 12.43
N ASP A 28 6.20 -0.65 12.27
CA ASP A 28 6.86 -0.58 10.96
C ASP A 28 6.98 -1.99 10.37
N ARG A 29 6.51 -2.18 9.14
CA ARG A 29 6.64 -3.45 8.41
C ARG A 29 7.26 -3.23 7.03
N HIS A 30 8.33 -3.96 6.76
CA HIS A 30 9.04 -3.88 5.49
C HIS A 30 8.30 -4.64 4.38
N ILE A 31 7.76 -3.92 3.40
CA ILE A 31 6.85 -4.45 2.38
C ILE A 31 7.43 -5.59 1.51
N VAL A 32 8.75 -5.71 1.42
CA VAL A 32 9.41 -6.77 0.62
C VAL A 32 9.81 -7.96 1.46
N GLU A 33 10.19 -7.73 2.71
CA GLU A 33 10.72 -8.79 3.58
C GLU A 33 9.57 -9.52 4.27
N ASP A 34 8.51 -8.78 4.60
CA ASP A 34 7.24 -9.28 5.08
C ASP A 34 6.12 -8.71 4.19
N ASN A 35 5.99 -9.32 3.01
CA ASN A 35 5.06 -8.86 1.98
C ASN A 35 3.60 -9.11 2.37
N PRO A 36 2.69 -8.19 2.02
CA PRO A 36 1.26 -8.39 2.24
C PRO A 36 0.74 -9.70 1.66
N LYS A 37 0.02 -10.47 2.47
CA LYS A 37 -0.62 -11.72 2.02
C LYS A 37 -1.93 -11.43 1.29
N ALA A 38 -2.39 -12.36 0.46
CA ALA A 38 -3.66 -12.24 -0.26
C ALA A 38 -4.85 -11.96 0.68
N GLU A 39 -4.91 -12.65 1.83
CA GLU A 39 -5.95 -12.43 2.83
C GLU A 39 -5.92 -11.03 3.46
N GLU A 40 -4.72 -10.52 3.73
CA GLU A 40 -4.51 -9.17 4.26
C GLU A 40 -4.94 -8.13 3.22
N LEU A 41 -4.46 -8.27 1.98
CA LEU A 41 -4.81 -7.40 0.87
C LEU A 41 -6.31 -7.36 0.62
N LYS A 42 -6.99 -8.52 0.62
CA LYS A 42 -8.44 -8.61 0.46
C LYS A 42 -9.18 -7.80 1.54
N LYS A 43 -8.74 -7.90 2.80
CA LYS A 43 -9.29 -7.11 3.92
C LYS A 43 -9.00 -5.62 3.75
N TRP A 44 -7.78 -5.25 3.39
CA TRP A 44 -7.36 -3.85 3.30
C TRP A 44 -8.00 -3.12 2.13
N ILE A 45 -8.12 -3.79 0.98
CA ILE A 45 -8.81 -3.27 -0.20
C ILE A 45 -10.26 -2.98 0.16
N ALA A 46 -10.98 -3.97 0.69
CA ALA A 46 -12.37 -3.82 1.09
C ALA A 46 -12.55 -2.68 2.12
N LYS A 47 -11.69 -2.62 3.14
CA LYS A 47 -11.72 -1.57 4.17
C LYS A 47 -11.40 -0.17 3.62
N SER A 48 -10.56 -0.07 2.59
CA SER A 48 -10.20 1.22 2.00
C SER A 48 -11.34 1.86 1.18
N GLY A 49 -12.27 1.06 0.69
CA GLY A 49 -13.29 1.50 -0.29
C GLY A 49 -12.71 1.93 -1.65
N LEU A 50 -11.43 1.64 -1.92
CA LEU A 50 -10.75 1.99 -3.17
C LEU A 50 -10.72 0.80 -4.13
N PRO A 51 -10.70 1.04 -5.45
CA PRO A 51 -10.52 -0.04 -6.41
C PRO A 51 -9.12 -0.66 -6.29
N ILE A 52 -9.01 -1.97 -6.50
CA ILE A 52 -7.77 -2.78 -6.36
C ILE A 52 -6.60 -2.13 -7.09
N LYS A 53 -6.84 -1.55 -8.27
CA LYS A 53 -5.83 -0.83 -9.07
C LYS A 53 -5.04 0.23 -8.28
N ARG A 54 -5.63 0.83 -7.23
CA ARG A 54 -4.96 1.81 -6.36
C ARG A 54 -3.86 1.19 -5.50
N PHE A 55 -3.94 -0.11 -5.22
CA PHE A 55 -2.95 -0.87 -4.47
C PHE A 55 -1.78 -1.34 -5.33
N PHE A 56 -1.81 -1.14 -6.65
CA PHE A 56 -0.65 -1.39 -7.50
C PHE A 56 0.32 -0.19 -7.51
N ASN A 57 1.60 -0.49 -7.46
CA ASN A 57 2.69 0.45 -7.67
C ASN A 57 2.85 0.77 -9.16
N THR A 58 1.89 1.51 -9.72
CA THR A 58 1.85 1.90 -11.15
C THR A 58 3.07 2.69 -11.62
N SER A 59 3.78 3.34 -10.70
CA SER A 59 5.04 4.05 -10.95
C SER A 59 6.27 3.14 -10.95
N GLY A 60 6.15 1.91 -10.43
CA GLY A 60 7.26 0.98 -10.25
C GLY A 60 7.72 0.32 -11.56
N MET A 61 8.99 -0.05 -11.60
CA MET A 61 9.59 -0.74 -12.74
C MET A 61 8.89 -2.08 -13.02
N LYS A 62 8.68 -2.91 -12.00
CA LYS A 62 7.98 -4.20 -12.14
C LYS A 62 6.57 -4.09 -12.75
N TYR A 63 5.82 -3.03 -12.43
CA TYR A 63 4.51 -2.82 -13.04
C TYR A 63 4.61 -2.60 -14.56
N ARG A 64 5.66 -1.89 -15.01
CA ARG A 64 5.92 -1.63 -16.43
C ARG A 64 6.50 -2.86 -17.12
N ASP A 65 7.49 -3.52 -16.51
CA ASP A 65 8.17 -4.69 -17.07
C ASP A 65 7.21 -5.86 -17.30
N LEU A 66 6.23 -6.03 -16.40
CA LEU A 66 5.21 -7.07 -16.51
C LEU A 66 4.01 -6.67 -17.40
N GLY A 67 4.00 -5.46 -17.96
CA GLY A 67 2.91 -4.96 -18.82
C GLY A 67 1.57 -4.86 -18.09
N LEU A 68 1.57 -4.61 -16.77
CA LEU A 68 0.35 -4.72 -15.95
C LEU A 68 -0.73 -3.70 -16.31
N LYS A 69 -0.37 -2.59 -16.97
CA LYS A 69 -1.36 -1.61 -17.45
C LYS A 69 -2.42 -2.26 -18.34
N ASP A 70 -2.00 -3.16 -19.23
CA ASP A 70 -2.86 -3.73 -20.25
C ASP A 70 -3.43 -5.09 -19.79
N ARG A 71 -2.72 -5.80 -18.90
CA ARG A 71 -3.15 -7.10 -18.37
C ARG A 71 -4.15 -7.03 -17.23
N LEU A 72 -4.05 -6.03 -16.33
CA LEU A 72 -4.94 -5.94 -15.16
C LEU A 72 -6.44 -5.87 -15.52
N PRO A 73 -6.88 -5.15 -16.57
CA PRO A 73 -8.29 -5.15 -16.99
C PRO A 73 -8.82 -6.51 -17.42
N GLU A 74 -7.95 -7.46 -17.80
CA GLU A 74 -8.32 -8.81 -18.22
C GLU A 74 -8.34 -9.81 -17.05
N MET A 75 -7.85 -9.39 -15.88
CA MET A 75 -7.77 -10.21 -14.66
C MET A 75 -8.99 -9.99 -13.77
N THR A 76 -9.46 -11.07 -13.17
CA THR A 76 -10.40 -11.04 -12.06
C THR A 76 -9.80 -10.36 -10.83
N GLU A 77 -10.65 -9.92 -9.90
CA GLU A 77 -10.19 -9.33 -8.64
C GLU A 77 -9.29 -10.28 -7.83
N GLU A 78 -9.61 -11.57 -7.82
CA GLU A 78 -8.83 -12.59 -7.11
C GLU A 78 -7.44 -12.74 -7.73
N GLU A 79 -7.32 -12.81 -9.06
CA GLU A 79 -6.03 -12.87 -9.75
C GLU A 79 -5.17 -11.63 -9.49
N GLN A 80 -5.78 -10.45 -9.41
CA GLN A 80 -5.08 -9.21 -9.08
C GLN A 80 -4.53 -9.22 -7.65
N ILE A 81 -5.31 -9.74 -6.69
CA ILE A 81 -4.91 -9.85 -5.28
C ILE A 81 -3.78 -10.86 -5.12
N GLU A 82 -3.90 -12.03 -5.75
CA GLU A 82 -2.83 -13.04 -5.76
C GLU A 82 -1.54 -12.48 -6.36
N LEU A 83 -1.64 -11.74 -7.48
CA LEU A 83 -0.49 -11.08 -8.09
C LEU A 83 0.18 -10.08 -7.12
N LEU A 84 -0.60 -9.22 -6.45
CA LEU A 84 -0.07 -8.29 -5.45
C LEU A 84 0.62 -9.02 -4.29
N ALA A 85 0.08 -10.16 -3.88
CA ALA A 85 0.63 -10.98 -2.80
C ALA A 85 1.95 -11.65 -3.18
N THR A 86 2.25 -11.85 -4.47
CA THR A 86 3.52 -12.49 -4.88
C THR A 86 4.76 -11.64 -4.60
N ASP A 87 4.61 -10.32 -4.54
CA ASP A 87 5.75 -9.42 -4.52
C ASP A 87 5.39 -8.02 -4.00
N GLY A 88 5.94 -7.66 -2.84
CA GLY A 88 5.76 -6.36 -2.23
C GLY A 88 6.18 -5.16 -3.08
N MET A 89 7.04 -5.34 -4.10
CA MET A 89 7.39 -4.27 -5.04
C MET A 89 6.26 -3.90 -6.00
N LEU A 90 5.28 -4.79 -6.19
CA LEU A 90 4.04 -4.53 -6.93
C LEU A 90 3.04 -3.74 -6.10
N VAL A 91 3.15 -3.75 -4.77
CA VAL A 91 2.21 -3.08 -3.87
C VAL A 91 2.55 -1.58 -3.75
N LYS A 92 1.51 -0.75 -3.81
CA LYS A 92 1.60 0.70 -3.63
C LYS A 92 2.06 0.99 -2.21
N ARG A 93 3.01 1.91 -2.08
CA ARG A 93 3.62 2.27 -0.80
C ARG A 93 3.68 3.79 -0.60
N PRO A 94 3.66 4.26 0.65
CA PRO A 94 3.38 3.48 1.87
C PRO A 94 1.90 3.03 1.94
N LEU A 95 1.60 2.06 2.80
CA LEU A 95 0.23 1.77 3.27
C LEU A 95 0.15 2.04 4.77
N VAL A 96 -1.00 2.54 5.22
CA VAL A 96 -1.31 2.67 6.66
C VAL A 96 -2.59 1.91 6.94
N ILE A 97 -2.51 0.94 7.84
CA ILE A 97 -3.64 0.11 8.25
C ILE A 97 -4.02 0.49 9.68
N GLY A 98 -5.15 1.18 9.82
CA GLY A 98 -5.78 1.48 11.10
C GLY A 98 -6.88 0.46 11.42
N ASP A 99 -7.55 0.70 12.55
CA ASP A 99 -8.64 -0.17 13.01
C ASP A 99 -9.84 -0.10 12.06
N ASP A 100 -10.20 1.10 11.60
CA ASP A 100 -11.38 1.34 10.75
C ASP A 100 -11.04 1.91 9.37
N PHE A 101 -9.76 2.13 9.07
CA PHE A 101 -9.35 2.75 7.80
C PHE A 101 -8.10 2.10 7.19
N VAL A 102 -7.94 2.31 5.88
CA VAL A 102 -6.72 1.99 5.14
C VAL A 102 -6.36 3.17 4.24
N LEU A 103 -5.15 3.70 4.40
CA LEU A 103 -4.62 4.76 3.53
C LEU A 103 -3.60 4.17 2.56
N VAL A 104 -3.72 4.58 1.29
CA VAL A 104 -2.90 4.07 0.19
C VAL A 104 -2.08 5.20 -0.42
N GLY A 105 -0.76 5.14 -0.21
CA GLY A 105 0.16 6.22 -0.51
C GLY A 105 0.14 7.31 0.55
N PHE A 106 0.93 8.36 0.31
CA PHE A 106 1.05 9.49 1.23
C PHE A 106 0.42 10.74 0.61
N LYS A 107 -0.56 11.29 1.32
CA LYS A 107 -1.15 12.61 1.09
C LYS A 107 -1.40 13.24 2.44
N GLU A 108 -0.65 14.29 2.74
CA GLU A 108 -0.62 14.91 4.06
C GLU A 108 -2.01 15.36 4.55
N GLU A 109 -2.77 16.06 3.71
CA GLU A 109 -4.14 16.47 4.02
C GLU A 109 -5.05 15.27 4.34
N GLN A 110 -4.97 14.19 3.57
CA GLN A 110 -5.77 12.99 3.80
C GLN A 110 -5.37 12.32 5.12
N TRP A 111 -4.08 12.25 5.39
CA TRP A 111 -3.55 11.66 6.61
C TRP A 111 -3.97 12.47 7.84
N GLY A 112 -3.80 13.79 7.83
CA GLY A 112 -4.22 14.65 8.95
C GLY A 112 -5.73 14.65 9.22
N ASN A 113 -6.55 14.41 8.20
CA ASN A 113 -8.01 14.28 8.38
C ASN A 113 -8.42 12.90 8.96
N THR A 114 -7.61 11.87 8.72
CA THR A 114 -7.95 10.47 9.04
C THR A 114 -7.28 9.98 10.33
N ILE A 115 -6.00 10.29 10.47
CA ILE A 115 -5.15 9.93 11.61
C ILE A 115 -5.25 11.09 12.60
N LYS A 116 -6.01 10.88 13.67
CA LYS A 116 -6.20 11.84 14.77
C LYS A 116 -5.50 11.35 16.02
#